data_AF-A0A7Y9L8Y0-F1
#
_entry.id   AF-A0A7Y9L8Y0-F1
#
_cell.length_a   1.000
_cell.length_b   1.000
_cell.length_c   1.000
_cell.angle_alpha   90.00
_cell.angle_beta   90.00
_cell.angle_gamma   90.00
#
_symmetry.space_group_name_H-M   'P 1'
#
loop_
_entity.id
_entity.type
_entity.pdbx_description
1 polymer ?
#
loop_
_entity_poly.entity_id
_entity_poly.type
_entity_poly.pdbx_seq_one_letter_code
_entity_poly.pdbx_strand_id
1 'polypeptide(L)'
;MTPTDMDDVRELPQAAPPSPLRRWTIRMIIVVVASALVMIIPGPIFRAVHSSAARKLVDEVATGRPELLAKQDEFRSPLADLGVPARTWTQVSCWLSPRYSDGDGEQDVVMFYRQQCSLVAYEIYPSPGAGGAEVVAAQLGGNTAGTPTCSEILFDVLMPDYGASRPSEYAAALWWVDPGGEPPVDQPDRCAVPTPDDPGAARVTPGVDRPVTAETFVVYQVRSPVNSVDVGCERRLPWIFACAAEPPGFPVL
;
A
#
# COMPACT_ATOMS: atom_id res chain seq x y z
N MET A 1 43.65 34.45 -75.18
CA MET A 1 43.80 33.65 -73.96
C MET A 1 43.40 34.52 -72.79
N THR A 2 42.21 34.27 -72.26
CA THR A 2 41.69 34.79 -70.99
C THR A 2 42.30 34.01 -69.83
N PRO A 3 42.60 34.66 -68.70
CA PRO A 3 42.50 34.04 -67.39
C PRO A 3 41.24 34.56 -66.69
N THR A 4 40.31 33.63 -66.49
CA THR A 4 39.17 33.74 -65.60
C THR A 4 39.69 33.77 -64.16
N ASP A 5 39.41 34.84 -63.43
CA ASP A 5 39.63 34.89 -61.98
C ASP A 5 38.30 34.49 -61.31
N MET A 6 38.23 33.23 -60.87
CA MET A 6 37.24 32.72 -59.93
C MET A 6 37.96 32.59 -58.59
N ASP A 7 37.52 33.37 -57.60
CA ASP A 7 37.21 32.89 -56.24
C ASP A 7 36.67 34.06 -55.40
N ASP A 8 35.38 34.34 -55.57
CA ASP A 8 34.59 35.15 -54.63
C ASP A 8 34.27 34.28 -53.40
N VAL A 9 35.26 34.09 -52.52
CA VAL A 9 35.02 33.58 -51.17
C VAL A 9 34.44 34.74 -50.36
N ARG A 10 33.10 34.88 -50.40
CA ARG A 10 32.37 35.69 -49.42
C ARG A 10 32.64 35.12 -48.03
N GLU A 11 33.58 35.71 -47.32
CA GLU A 11 33.67 35.58 -45.86
C GLU A 11 32.33 36.04 -45.28
N LEU A 12 31.57 35.11 -44.72
CA LEU A 12 30.42 35.43 -43.89
C LEU A 12 30.93 36.33 -42.75
N PRO A 13 30.36 37.53 -42.54
CA PRO A 13 30.80 38.41 -41.47
C PRO A 13 30.72 37.65 -40.14
N GLN A 14 31.87 37.44 -39.50
CA GLN A 14 31.93 36.92 -38.15
C GLN A 14 31.09 37.83 -37.26
N ALA A 15 30.02 37.27 -36.69
CA ALA A 15 29.13 38.00 -35.81
C ALA A 15 29.94 38.66 -34.69
N ALA A 16 29.83 39.98 -34.56
CA ALA A 16 30.53 40.75 -33.55
C ALA A 16 30.29 40.14 -32.15
N PRO A 17 31.32 40.03 -31.30
CA PRO A 17 31.16 39.42 -29.99
C PRO A 17 30.12 40.20 -29.17
N PRO A 18 29.22 39.51 -28.45
CA PRO A 18 28.13 40.18 -27.74
C PRO A 18 28.67 41.20 -26.74
N SER A 19 27.96 42.33 -26.61
CA SER A 19 28.30 43.38 -25.64
C SER A 19 28.36 42.80 -24.20
N PRO A 20 29.17 43.37 -23.30
CA PRO A 20 29.31 42.88 -21.92
C PRO A 20 27.97 42.80 -21.18
N LEU A 21 27.07 43.75 -21.45
CA LEU A 21 25.71 43.78 -20.90
C LEU A 21 24.88 42.58 -21.40
N ARG A 22 24.94 42.27 -22.70
CA ARG A 22 24.27 41.12 -23.31
C ARG A 22 24.82 39.79 -22.79
N ARG A 23 26.13 39.68 -22.55
CA ARG A 23 26.75 38.51 -21.90
C ARG A 23 26.29 38.33 -20.46
N TRP A 24 26.16 39.41 -19.71
CA TRP A 24 25.66 39.38 -18.33
C TRP A 24 24.20 38.94 -18.27
N THR A 25 23.33 39.49 -19.13
CA THR A 25 21.92 39.10 -19.20
C THR A 25 21.75 37.63 -19.60
N ILE A 26 22.52 37.14 -20.59
CA ILE A 26 22.49 35.72 -20.99
C ILE A 26 22.94 34.83 -19.83
N ARG A 27 24.00 35.19 -19.10
CA ARG A 27 24.45 34.43 -17.93
C ARG A 27 23.39 34.42 -16.82
N MET A 28 22.73 35.54 -16.55
CA MET A 28 21.64 35.61 -15.57
C MET A 28 20.45 34.73 -15.98
N ILE A 29 20.06 34.75 -17.26
CA ILE A 29 18.99 33.88 -17.77
C ILE A 29 19.38 32.40 -17.63
N ILE A 30 20.61 32.02 -17.98
CA ILE A 30 21.08 30.63 -17.84
C ILE A 30 21.05 30.20 -16.37
N VAL A 31 21.51 31.06 -15.46
CA VAL A 31 21.48 30.76 -14.01
C VAL A 31 20.04 30.61 -13.53
N VAL A 32 19.14 31.53 -13.88
CA VAL A 32 17.72 31.46 -13.48
C VAL A 32 17.05 30.21 -14.06
N VAL A 33 17.28 29.89 -15.33
CA VAL A 33 16.71 28.69 -15.98
C VAL A 33 17.30 27.43 -15.35
N ALA A 34 18.61 27.36 -15.10
CA ALA A 34 19.23 26.22 -14.44
C ALA A 34 18.72 26.05 -13.00
N SER A 35 18.56 27.14 -12.24
CA SER A 35 17.98 27.10 -10.89
C SER A 35 16.51 26.69 -10.92
N ALA A 36 15.71 27.18 -11.87
CA ALA A 36 14.32 26.77 -12.05
C ALA A 36 14.21 25.30 -12.44
N LEU A 37 15.07 24.81 -13.34
CA LEU A 37 15.14 23.38 -13.70
C LEU A 37 15.52 22.52 -12.49
N VAL A 38 16.50 22.94 -11.69
CA VAL A 38 16.92 22.24 -10.46
C VAL A 38 15.81 22.24 -9.40
N MET A 39 14.94 23.24 -9.33
CA MET A 39 13.82 23.25 -8.38
C MET A 39 12.59 22.49 -8.89
N ILE A 40 12.30 22.55 -10.20
CA ILE A 40 11.03 22.05 -10.76
C ILE A 40 11.15 20.62 -11.25
N ILE A 41 12.29 20.20 -11.83
CA ILE A 41 12.45 18.87 -12.42
C ILE A 41 12.50 17.74 -11.39
N PRO A 42 13.14 17.89 -10.21
CA PRO A 42 13.25 16.77 -9.29
C PRO A 42 11.88 16.28 -8.81
N GLY A 43 10.93 17.16 -8.52
CA GLY A 43 9.61 16.78 -8.01
C GLY A 43 8.86 15.77 -8.89
N PRO A 44 8.61 16.06 -10.18
CA PRO A 44 7.96 15.13 -11.11
C PRO A 44 8.73 13.84 -11.33
N ILE A 45 10.06 13.89 -11.42
CA ILE A 45 10.90 12.68 -11.61
C ILE A 45 10.82 11.79 -10.38
N PHE A 46 11.00 12.34 -9.17
CA PHE A 46 10.85 11.58 -7.94
C PHE A 46 9.46 10.98 -7.82
N ARG A 47 8.40 11.75 -8.13
CA ARG A 47 7.02 11.22 -8.12
C ARG A 47 6.85 10.06 -9.09
N ALA A 48 7.41 10.15 -10.30
CA ALA A 48 7.37 9.06 -11.26
C ALA A 48 8.12 7.82 -10.75
N VAL A 49 9.32 7.98 -10.19
CA VAL A 49 10.13 6.90 -9.61
C VAL A 49 9.41 6.22 -8.45
N HIS A 50 8.90 6.97 -7.47
CA HIS A 50 8.17 6.40 -6.34
C HIS A 50 6.86 5.73 -6.78
N SER A 51 6.15 6.29 -7.75
CA SER A 51 4.94 5.64 -8.29
C SER A 51 5.24 4.33 -9.00
N SER A 52 6.37 4.27 -9.73
CA SER A 52 6.84 3.06 -10.39
C SER A 52 7.23 1.99 -9.36
N ALA A 53 7.98 2.39 -8.33
CA ALA A 53 8.38 1.50 -7.24
C ALA A 53 7.18 0.96 -6.45
N ALA A 54 6.17 1.80 -6.19
CA ALA A 54 4.93 1.40 -5.53
C ALA A 54 4.12 0.40 -6.35
N ARG A 55 3.93 0.62 -7.66
CA ARG A 55 3.26 -0.36 -8.54
C ARG A 55 4.05 -1.67 -8.62
N LYS A 56 5.37 -1.58 -8.73
CA LYS A 56 6.27 -2.74 -8.73
C LYS A 56 6.13 -3.55 -7.45
N LEU A 57 6.01 -2.90 -6.30
CA LEU A 57 5.74 -3.56 -5.02
C LEU A 57 4.41 -4.32 -5.05
N VAL A 58 3.33 -3.74 -5.59
CA VAL A 58 2.03 -4.44 -5.75
C VAL A 58 2.18 -5.70 -6.60
N ASP A 59 2.85 -5.60 -7.74
CA ASP A 59 3.10 -6.73 -8.63
C ASP A 59 3.98 -7.80 -7.98
N GLU A 60 5.05 -7.41 -7.30
CA GLU A 60 5.96 -8.33 -6.58
C GLU A 60 5.22 -9.09 -5.47
N VAL A 61 4.44 -8.40 -4.64
CA VAL A 61 3.62 -9.04 -3.58
C VAL A 61 2.57 -9.98 -4.17
N ALA A 62 1.96 -9.62 -5.30
CA ALA A 62 0.99 -10.50 -5.98
C ALA A 62 1.59 -11.84 -6.42
N THR A 63 2.91 -11.91 -6.71
CA THR A 63 3.57 -13.18 -7.10
C THR A 63 3.60 -14.22 -5.98
N GLY A 64 3.50 -13.79 -4.71
CA GLY A 64 3.50 -14.66 -3.52
C GLY A 64 2.20 -15.45 -3.31
N ARG A 65 1.20 -15.30 -4.18
CA ARG A 65 -0.11 -15.95 -4.03
C ARG A 65 -0.09 -17.46 -3.83
N PRO A 66 0.70 -18.26 -4.57
CA PRO A 66 0.73 -19.70 -4.36
C PRO A 66 1.22 -20.08 -2.95
N GLU A 67 2.22 -19.37 -2.44
CA GLU A 67 2.76 -19.60 -1.10
C GLU A 67 1.77 -19.20 -0.01
N LEU A 68 1.09 -18.06 -0.19
CA LEU A 68 0.04 -17.63 0.73
C LEU A 68 -1.10 -18.64 0.84
N LEU A 69 -1.56 -19.17 -0.30
CA LEU A 69 -2.63 -20.18 -0.31
C LEU A 69 -2.17 -21.50 0.35
N ALA A 70 -0.93 -21.90 0.14
CA ALA A 70 -0.37 -23.06 0.84
C ALA A 70 -0.32 -22.85 2.36
N LYS A 71 0.01 -21.64 2.81
CA LYS A 71 -0.03 -21.27 4.24
C LYS A 71 -1.45 -21.18 4.79
N GLN A 72 -2.40 -20.71 3.98
CA GLN A 72 -3.81 -20.74 4.34
C GLN A 72 -4.27 -22.18 4.58
N ASP A 73 -3.98 -23.10 3.67
CA ASP A 73 -4.35 -24.51 3.85
C ASP A 73 -3.68 -25.16 5.08
N GLU A 74 -2.42 -24.81 5.37
CA GLU A 74 -1.70 -25.27 6.58
C GLU A 74 -2.42 -24.85 7.87
N PHE A 75 -2.86 -23.59 7.96
CA PHE A 75 -3.51 -23.06 9.14
C PHE A 75 -5.00 -23.40 9.23
N ARG A 76 -5.63 -23.84 8.13
CA ARG A 76 -7.08 -24.06 8.03
C ARG A 76 -7.61 -25.27 8.79
N SER A 77 -6.77 -26.22 9.19
CA SER A 77 -7.19 -27.48 9.85
C SER A 77 -8.25 -27.32 10.96
N PRO A 78 -8.14 -26.32 11.88
CA PRO A 78 -9.11 -26.11 12.95
C PRO A 78 -10.51 -25.66 12.47
N LEU A 79 -10.65 -25.26 11.21
CA LEU A 79 -11.90 -24.79 10.60
C LEU A 79 -12.66 -25.88 9.84
N ALA A 80 -12.19 -27.14 9.88
CA ALA A 80 -12.75 -28.24 9.09
C ALA A 80 -14.26 -28.42 9.33
N ASP A 81 -14.73 -28.22 10.57
CA ASP A 81 -16.13 -28.40 10.95
C ASP A 81 -17.07 -27.30 10.43
N LEU A 82 -16.52 -26.16 9.97
CA LEU A 82 -17.29 -25.09 9.32
C LEU A 82 -17.66 -25.41 7.86
N GLY A 83 -17.09 -26.49 7.30
CA GLY A 83 -17.37 -26.94 5.95
C GLY A 83 -16.69 -26.11 4.86
N VAL A 84 -17.46 -25.67 3.85
CA VAL A 84 -16.92 -25.00 2.66
C VAL A 84 -17.26 -23.50 2.71
N PRO A 85 -16.30 -22.60 2.46
CA PRO A 85 -16.56 -21.17 2.47
C PRO A 85 -17.54 -20.78 1.36
N ALA A 86 -18.43 -19.84 1.68
CA ALA A 86 -19.37 -19.25 0.73
C ALA A 86 -18.68 -18.21 -0.16
N ARG A 87 -17.69 -17.49 0.38
CA ARG A 87 -16.86 -16.55 -0.38
C ARG A 87 -15.40 -16.74 -0.09
N THR A 88 -14.57 -16.65 -1.12
CA THR A 88 -13.11 -16.60 -0.98
C THR A 88 -12.51 -15.66 -2.01
N TRP A 89 -11.47 -14.94 -1.62
CA TRP A 89 -10.66 -14.15 -2.54
C TRP A 89 -9.28 -13.92 -1.96
N THR A 90 -8.34 -13.55 -2.82
CA THR A 90 -7.05 -13.01 -2.39
C THR A 90 -6.94 -11.57 -2.82
N GLN A 91 -6.33 -10.71 -2.00
CA GLN A 91 -6.01 -9.34 -2.40
C GLN A 91 -4.62 -8.89 -1.97
N VAL A 92 -3.99 -8.05 -2.78
CA VAL A 92 -2.86 -7.24 -2.30
C VAL A 92 -3.45 -6.04 -1.57
N SER A 93 -3.25 -5.98 -0.26
CA SER A 93 -3.65 -4.84 0.57
C SER A 93 -2.45 -3.92 0.79
N CYS A 94 -2.61 -2.64 0.48
CA CYS A 94 -1.55 -1.64 0.61
C CYS A 94 -2.01 -0.43 1.44
N TRP A 95 -1.10 0.10 2.25
CA TRP A 95 -1.32 1.31 3.06
C TRP A 95 -0.03 2.13 3.16
N LEU A 96 -0.17 3.36 3.64
CA LEU A 96 0.97 4.24 3.94
C LEU A 96 1.26 4.21 5.44
N SER A 97 2.53 4.14 5.79
CA SER A 97 3.02 4.34 7.16
C SER A 97 4.00 5.51 7.18
N PRO A 98 3.84 6.51 8.06
CA PRO A 98 4.87 7.54 8.25
C PRO A 98 6.12 6.93 8.89
N ARG A 99 7.29 7.43 8.49
CA ARG A 99 8.56 7.16 9.19
C ARG A 99 9.09 8.44 9.80
N TYR A 100 9.25 8.41 11.11
CA TYR A 100 9.84 9.48 11.93
C TYR A 100 11.33 9.19 12.11
N SER A 101 12.23 10.17 11.92
CA SER A 101 13.66 10.09 12.30
C SER A 101 14.48 11.30 11.81
N ASP A 102 14.60 12.38 12.55
CA ASP A 102 15.67 13.38 12.29
C ASP A 102 16.99 13.07 13.02
N GLY A 103 17.01 12.06 13.89
CA GLY A 103 18.22 11.53 14.52
C GLY A 103 18.58 12.17 15.86
N ASP A 104 17.70 13.00 16.45
CA ASP A 104 17.91 13.61 17.77
C ASP A 104 17.06 12.99 18.90
N GLY A 105 16.09 12.13 18.56
CA GLY A 105 15.24 11.42 19.52
C GLY A 105 13.83 12.02 19.67
N GLU A 106 13.51 13.12 19.00
CA GLU A 106 12.14 13.63 18.89
C GLU A 106 11.36 12.91 17.77
N GLN A 107 10.08 12.60 18.01
CA GLN A 107 9.24 11.82 17.09
C GLN A 107 8.29 12.69 16.24
N ASP A 108 8.48 14.00 16.21
CA ASP A 108 7.44 14.91 15.74
C ASP A 108 7.58 15.30 14.25
N VAL A 109 8.64 14.81 13.57
CA VAL A 109 8.91 15.13 12.16
C VAL A 109 8.87 13.88 11.27
N VAL A 110 7.90 13.84 10.35
CA VAL A 110 7.83 12.82 9.30
C VAL A 110 8.95 13.06 8.29
N MET A 111 9.81 12.06 8.13
CA MET A 111 10.96 12.11 7.23
C MET A 111 10.60 11.69 5.81
N PHE A 112 9.85 10.60 5.70
CA PHE A 112 9.32 10.05 4.46
C PHE A 112 8.15 9.13 4.79
N TYR A 113 7.36 8.79 3.77
CA TYR A 113 6.33 7.76 3.88
C TYR A 113 6.86 6.44 3.33
N ARG A 114 6.25 5.36 3.78
CA ARG A 114 6.54 4.02 3.27
C ARG A 114 5.23 3.41 2.83
N GLN A 115 5.17 2.99 1.58
CA GLN A 115 4.09 2.14 1.12
C GLN A 115 4.40 0.74 1.60
N GLN A 116 3.47 0.18 2.37
CA GLN A 116 3.52 -1.17 2.88
C GLN A 116 2.43 -1.96 2.18
N CYS A 117 2.77 -3.15 1.71
CA CYS A 117 1.82 -4.03 1.05
C CYS A 117 1.99 -5.45 1.60
N SER A 118 0.88 -6.16 1.71
CA SER A 118 0.85 -7.58 2.04
C SER A 118 -0.23 -8.27 1.21
N LEU A 119 0.02 -9.51 0.84
CA LEU A 119 -0.99 -10.34 0.24
C LEU A 119 -1.87 -10.92 1.34
N VAL A 120 -3.17 -10.93 1.11
CA VAL A 120 -4.19 -11.40 2.04
C VAL A 120 -5.08 -12.40 1.33
N ALA A 121 -5.41 -13.50 1.99
CA ALA A 121 -6.38 -14.48 1.55
C ALA A 121 -7.53 -14.49 2.55
N TYR A 122 -8.76 -14.37 2.04
CA TYR A 122 -9.98 -14.36 2.84
C TYR A 122 -10.84 -15.58 2.51
N GLU A 123 -11.49 -16.12 3.53
CA GLU A 123 -12.59 -17.07 3.43
C GLU A 123 -13.73 -16.64 4.35
N ILE A 124 -14.97 -16.68 3.86
CA ILE A 124 -16.18 -16.39 4.64
C ILE A 124 -16.99 -17.68 4.76
N TYR A 125 -17.19 -18.11 5.99
CA TYR A 125 -17.99 -19.27 6.35
C TYR A 125 -19.33 -18.80 6.93
N PRO A 126 -20.47 -19.20 6.36
CA PRO A 126 -21.76 -18.95 6.98
C PRO A 126 -21.88 -19.78 8.27
N SER A 127 -22.33 -19.16 9.37
CA SER A 127 -22.52 -19.84 10.67
C SER A 127 -23.99 -19.71 11.14
N PRO A 128 -24.93 -20.42 10.48
CA PRO A 128 -26.34 -20.31 10.83
C PRO A 128 -26.65 -20.92 12.20
N GLY A 129 -27.30 -20.16 13.07
CA GLY A 129 -27.82 -20.68 14.36
C GLY A 129 -26.76 -20.88 15.45
N ALA A 130 -25.57 -20.32 15.31
CA ALA A 130 -24.50 -20.48 16.29
C ALA A 130 -24.73 -19.74 17.63
N GLY A 131 -25.77 -18.91 17.73
CA GLY A 131 -26.09 -18.15 18.94
C GLY A 131 -25.23 -16.90 19.08
N GLY A 132 -23.91 -17.06 19.29
CA GLY A 132 -22.97 -15.96 19.55
C GLY A 132 -21.49 -16.33 19.37
N ALA A 133 -20.61 -15.32 19.45
CA ALA A 133 -19.17 -15.47 19.24
C ALA A 133 -18.52 -16.49 20.18
N GLU A 134 -18.94 -16.52 21.44
CA GLU A 134 -18.41 -17.43 22.46
C GLU A 134 -18.73 -18.90 22.18
N VAL A 135 -19.91 -19.18 21.62
CA VAL A 135 -20.32 -20.52 21.23
C VAL A 135 -19.48 -20.99 20.04
N VAL A 136 -19.29 -20.13 19.04
CA VAL A 136 -18.44 -20.41 17.88
C VAL A 136 -16.98 -20.60 18.30
N ALA A 137 -16.46 -19.74 19.16
CA ALA A 137 -15.10 -19.87 19.70
C ALA A 137 -14.91 -21.24 20.36
N ALA A 138 -15.83 -21.62 21.26
CA ALA A 138 -15.76 -22.88 21.98
C ALA A 138 -15.84 -24.11 21.04
N GLN A 139 -16.68 -24.05 20.00
CA GLN A 139 -16.76 -25.10 18.97
C GLN A 139 -15.43 -25.27 18.22
N LEU A 140 -14.72 -24.17 17.98
CA LEU A 140 -13.43 -24.15 17.28
C LEU A 140 -12.23 -24.35 18.23
N GLY A 141 -12.47 -24.62 19.52
CA GLY A 141 -11.43 -24.82 20.52
C GLY A 141 -10.70 -23.55 20.95
N GLY A 142 -11.29 -22.39 20.72
CA GLY A 142 -10.75 -21.08 21.08
C GLY A 142 -11.59 -20.31 22.10
N ASN A 143 -11.29 -19.02 22.24
CA ASN A 143 -11.97 -18.10 23.16
C ASN A 143 -12.13 -16.70 22.53
N THR A 144 -12.92 -15.82 23.15
CA THR A 144 -13.21 -14.47 22.64
C THR A 144 -12.48 -13.36 23.41
N ALA A 145 -12.41 -12.18 22.80
CA ALA A 145 -11.67 -11.02 23.27
C ALA A 145 -12.57 -9.82 23.64
N GLY A 146 -13.17 -9.81 24.84
CA GLY A 146 -13.84 -8.61 25.36
C GLY A 146 -15.36 -8.70 25.48
N THR A 147 -16.02 -7.55 25.37
CA THR A 147 -17.48 -7.43 25.50
C THR A 147 -18.11 -7.51 24.12
N PRO A 148 -19.05 -8.45 23.87
CA PRO A 148 -19.56 -8.72 22.54
C PRO A 148 -20.17 -7.46 21.91
N THR A 149 -19.54 -6.99 20.85
CA THR A 149 -20.16 -6.16 19.82
C THR A 149 -20.64 -7.08 18.70
N CYS A 150 -20.82 -6.55 17.50
CA CYS A 150 -21.16 -7.35 16.34
C CYS A 150 -19.97 -7.97 15.58
N SER A 151 -18.73 -7.73 16.04
CA SER A 151 -17.54 -8.38 15.50
C SER A 151 -16.60 -8.74 16.65
N GLU A 152 -16.17 -9.99 16.72
CA GLU A 152 -15.36 -10.51 17.82
C GLU A 152 -14.20 -11.36 17.31
N ILE A 153 -12.99 -11.09 17.82
CA ILE A 153 -11.80 -11.90 17.51
C ILE A 153 -11.91 -13.24 18.25
N LEU A 154 -11.62 -14.32 17.54
CA LEU A 154 -11.53 -15.67 18.08
C LEU A 154 -10.04 -16.03 18.24
N PHE A 155 -9.58 -16.19 19.48
CA PHE A 155 -8.20 -16.52 19.82
C PHE A 155 -7.94 -18.02 19.93
N ASP A 156 -6.66 -18.38 19.86
CA ASP A 156 -6.12 -19.74 20.05
C ASP A 156 -6.55 -20.79 19.01
N VAL A 157 -7.36 -20.41 18.01
CA VAL A 157 -7.77 -21.30 16.92
C VAL A 157 -6.66 -21.47 15.89
N LEU A 158 -5.87 -20.43 15.61
CA LEU A 158 -4.89 -20.41 14.52
C LEU A 158 -3.52 -19.96 15.01
N MET A 159 -2.49 -20.68 14.59
CA MET A 159 -1.10 -20.25 14.82
C MET A 159 -0.46 -19.88 13.48
N PRO A 160 0.15 -18.68 13.34
CA PRO A 160 0.23 -17.59 14.31
C PRO A 160 -0.94 -16.60 14.20
N ASP A 161 -1.44 -16.11 15.34
CA ASP A 161 -2.43 -15.01 15.39
C ASP A 161 -1.80 -13.66 14.99
N TYR A 162 -2.57 -12.78 14.36
CA TYR A 162 -2.13 -11.42 13.97
C TYR A 162 -1.57 -10.63 15.14
N GLY A 163 -2.17 -10.73 16.33
CA GLY A 163 -1.74 -9.99 17.52
C GLY A 163 -0.36 -10.42 18.05
N ALA A 164 0.08 -11.63 17.72
CA ALA A 164 1.35 -12.21 18.20
C ALA A 164 2.42 -12.35 17.09
N SER A 165 2.02 -12.31 15.83
CA SER A 165 2.92 -12.48 14.67
C SER A 165 3.84 -11.28 14.45
N ARG A 166 5.08 -11.53 14.02
CA ARG A 166 5.97 -10.45 13.55
C ARG A 166 5.56 -9.98 12.15
N PRO A 167 5.85 -8.73 11.76
CA PRO A 167 5.57 -8.24 10.40
C PRO A 167 6.28 -9.03 9.28
N SER A 168 7.35 -9.76 9.63
CA SER A 168 8.12 -10.62 8.73
C SER A 168 7.57 -12.05 8.61
N GLU A 169 6.49 -12.37 9.33
CA GLU A 169 5.90 -13.70 9.39
C GLU A 169 4.52 -13.69 8.73
N TYR A 170 4.09 -14.87 8.28
CA TYR A 170 2.69 -15.07 7.96
C TYR A 170 1.85 -14.90 9.23
N ALA A 171 0.63 -14.43 9.08
CA ALA A 171 -0.30 -14.21 10.17
C ALA A 171 -1.70 -14.70 9.77
N ALA A 172 -2.42 -15.30 10.69
CA ALA A 172 -3.76 -15.83 10.48
C ALA A 172 -4.71 -15.31 11.56
N ALA A 173 -5.94 -14.97 11.20
CA ALA A 173 -6.93 -14.51 12.16
C ALA A 173 -8.30 -15.01 11.78
N LEU A 174 -9.13 -15.06 12.81
CA LEU A 174 -10.48 -15.55 12.75
C LEU A 174 -11.38 -14.61 13.53
N TRP A 175 -12.49 -14.19 12.92
CA TRP A 175 -13.49 -13.35 13.56
C TRP A 175 -14.87 -13.95 13.39
N TRP A 176 -15.68 -13.81 14.41
CA TRP A 176 -17.12 -13.93 14.28
C TRP A 176 -17.73 -12.57 13.96
N VAL A 177 -18.69 -12.53 13.05
CA VAL A 177 -19.39 -11.30 12.63
C VAL A 177 -20.89 -11.55 12.56
N ASP A 178 -21.66 -10.70 13.24
CA ASP A 178 -23.12 -10.61 13.16
C ASP A 178 -23.53 -9.27 12.54
N PRO A 179 -23.88 -9.20 11.25
CA PRO A 179 -24.32 -7.96 10.63
C PRO A 179 -25.56 -7.31 11.26
N GLY A 180 -26.33 -8.03 12.08
CA GLY A 180 -27.49 -7.51 12.80
C GLY A 180 -27.18 -6.99 14.21
N GLY A 181 -25.95 -7.17 14.70
CA GLY A 181 -25.53 -6.75 16.04
C GLY A 181 -25.28 -5.24 16.19
N GLU A 182 -24.90 -4.82 17.39
CA GLU A 182 -24.55 -3.42 17.67
C GLU A 182 -23.18 -3.05 17.08
N PRO A 183 -23.11 -2.07 16.16
CA PRO A 183 -21.85 -1.63 15.57
C PRO A 183 -20.97 -0.89 16.59
N PRO A 184 -19.64 -1.04 16.51
CA PRO A 184 -18.74 -0.28 17.36
C PRO A 184 -18.69 1.20 16.93
N VAL A 185 -18.26 2.07 17.84
CA VAL A 185 -18.28 3.54 17.66
C VAL A 185 -17.46 4.00 16.45
N ASP A 186 -16.38 3.29 16.12
CA ASP A 186 -15.50 3.54 14.99
C ASP A 186 -16.09 3.07 13.65
N GLN A 187 -17.17 2.27 13.67
CA GLN A 187 -17.86 1.76 12.48
C GLN A 187 -19.39 1.81 12.67
N PRO A 188 -19.98 2.99 12.93
CA PRO A 188 -21.33 3.13 13.46
C PRO A 188 -22.45 2.68 12.50
N ASP A 189 -22.15 2.55 11.21
CA ASP A 189 -23.17 2.31 10.18
C ASP A 189 -23.45 0.82 9.93
N ARG A 190 -22.47 -0.06 10.18
CA ARG A 190 -22.60 -1.52 9.99
C ARG A 190 -21.42 -2.29 10.56
N CYS A 191 -21.65 -3.57 10.82
CA CYS A 191 -20.61 -4.54 11.15
C CYS A 191 -19.89 -4.96 9.87
N ALA A 192 -18.58 -4.76 9.83
CA ALA A 192 -17.80 -5.02 8.64
C ALA A 192 -17.58 -6.52 8.42
N VAL A 193 -18.34 -7.09 7.49
CA VAL A 193 -17.90 -8.28 6.75
C VAL A 193 -16.96 -7.79 5.65
N PRO A 194 -15.71 -8.30 5.57
CA PRO A 194 -14.76 -7.81 4.57
C PRO A 194 -15.28 -8.08 3.16
N THR A 195 -14.92 -7.16 2.25
CA THR A 195 -15.29 -7.26 0.84
C THR A 195 -14.04 -7.14 -0.04
N PRO A 196 -14.08 -7.69 -1.26
CA PRO A 196 -12.95 -7.51 -2.17
C PRO A 196 -12.66 -6.04 -2.53
N ASP A 197 -13.64 -5.15 -2.34
CA ASP A 197 -13.54 -3.72 -2.62
C ASP A 197 -13.16 -2.88 -1.40
N ASP A 198 -12.66 -3.52 -0.33
CA ASP A 198 -12.23 -2.81 0.88
C ASP A 198 -11.12 -1.78 0.56
N PRO A 199 -11.12 -0.60 1.23
CA PRO A 199 -10.10 0.42 1.02
C PRO A 199 -8.68 -0.17 1.14
N GLY A 200 -7.83 0.11 0.14
CA GLY A 200 -6.46 -0.40 0.10
C GLY A 200 -6.28 -1.72 -0.67
N ALA A 201 -7.35 -2.34 -1.17
CA ALA A 201 -7.25 -3.45 -2.11
C ALA A 201 -6.71 -2.97 -3.47
N ALA A 202 -5.45 -3.27 -3.76
CA ALA A 202 -4.78 -2.89 -5.01
C ALA A 202 -4.98 -3.93 -6.12
N ARG A 203 -5.03 -5.22 -5.76
CA ARG A 203 -5.24 -6.31 -6.70
C ARG A 203 -6.10 -7.37 -6.07
N VAL A 204 -7.24 -7.66 -6.68
CA VAL A 204 -8.17 -8.68 -6.20
C VAL A 204 -8.13 -9.87 -7.14
N THR A 205 -8.17 -11.07 -6.59
CA THR A 205 -8.41 -12.30 -7.35
C THR A 205 -9.51 -13.09 -6.65
N PRO A 206 -10.73 -13.11 -7.20
CA PRO A 206 -11.82 -13.88 -6.62
C PRO A 206 -11.53 -15.39 -6.70
N GLY A 207 -12.01 -16.13 -5.71
CA GLY A 207 -11.98 -17.59 -5.69
C GLY A 207 -13.39 -18.15 -5.84
N VAL A 208 -14.12 -18.22 -4.73
CA VAL A 208 -15.52 -18.65 -4.67
C VAL A 208 -16.40 -17.43 -4.38
N ASP A 209 -17.54 -17.31 -5.05
CA ASP A 209 -18.55 -16.32 -4.72
C ASP A 209 -19.95 -16.96 -4.82
N ARG A 210 -20.49 -17.33 -3.66
CA ARG A 210 -21.85 -17.85 -3.51
C ARG A 210 -22.68 -16.85 -2.68
N PRO A 211 -24.01 -16.81 -2.87
CA PRO A 211 -24.88 -15.99 -2.04
C PRO A 211 -24.68 -16.31 -0.56
N VAL A 212 -24.45 -15.28 0.25
CA VAL A 212 -24.36 -15.37 1.71
C VAL A 212 -25.71 -14.96 2.28
N THR A 213 -26.46 -15.94 2.80
CA THR A 213 -27.81 -15.76 3.35
C THR A 213 -27.88 -16.07 4.85
N ALA A 214 -26.73 -16.23 5.51
CA ALA A 214 -26.66 -16.51 6.94
C ALA A 214 -26.79 -15.21 7.76
N GLU A 215 -27.26 -15.36 9.00
CA GLU A 215 -27.36 -14.26 9.96
C GLU A 215 -26.00 -13.91 10.56
N THR A 216 -25.09 -14.88 10.70
CA THR A 216 -23.74 -14.64 11.21
C THR A 216 -22.70 -15.38 10.36
N PHE A 217 -21.45 -14.91 10.47
CA PHE A 217 -20.32 -15.36 9.67
C PHE A 217 -19.09 -15.61 10.52
N VAL A 218 -18.30 -16.58 10.11
CA VAL A 218 -16.90 -16.70 10.51
C VAL A 218 -16.04 -16.25 9.35
N VAL A 219 -15.23 -15.23 9.60
CA VAL A 219 -14.29 -14.68 8.63
C VAL A 219 -12.91 -15.23 8.98
N TYR A 220 -12.26 -15.87 8.03
CA TYR A 220 -10.92 -16.40 8.15
C TYR A 220 -10.00 -15.65 7.19
N GLN A 221 -8.86 -15.18 7.70
CA GLN A 221 -7.87 -14.45 6.91
C GLN A 221 -6.48 -14.97 7.17
N VAL A 222 -5.68 -15.07 6.11
CA VAL A 222 -4.22 -15.23 6.22
C VAL A 222 -3.53 -14.12 5.46
N ARG A 223 -2.52 -13.50 6.06
CA ARG A 223 -1.71 -12.44 5.46
C ARG A 223 -0.26 -12.89 5.36
N SER A 224 0.36 -12.54 4.25
CA SER A 224 1.80 -12.70 4.03
C SER A 224 2.62 -11.74 4.91
N PRO A 225 3.94 -11.95 5.02
CA PRO A 225 4.83 -10.90 5.49
C PRO A 225 4.61 -9.57 4.76
N VAL A 226 4.83 -8.47 5.49
CA VAL A 226 4.67 -7.11 4.96
C VAL A 226 5.92 -6.71 4.20
N ASN A 227 5.75 -6.42 2.90
CA ASN A 227 6.79 -5.84 2.07
C ASN A 227 6.60 -4.33 1.98
N SER A 228 7.68 -3.59 1.77
CA SER A 228 7.60 -2.14 1.81
C SER A 228 8.61 -1.44 0.92
N VAL A 229 8.21 -0.30 0.38
CA VAL A 229 9.08 0.59 -0.37
C VAL A 229 8.90 2.02 0.13
N ASP A 230 9.99 2.77 0.18
CA ASP A 230 9.93 4.17 0.59
C ASP A 230 9.30 5.00 -0.55
N VAL A 231 8.30 5.81 -0.19
CA VAL A 231 7.52 6.65 -1.09
C VAL A 231 7.47 8.08 -0.53
N GLY A 232 7.86 9.07 -1.32
CA GLY A 232 7.83 10.47 -0.89
C GLY A 232 9.19 11.15 -0.99
N CYS A 233 9.29 12.39 -0.51
CA CYS A 233 10.45 13.23 -0.80
C CYS A 233 11.71 12.70 -0.09
N GLU A 234 12.75 12.44 -0.87
CA GLU A 234 14.06 12.06 -0.36
C GLU A 234 14.77 13.29 0.23
N ARG A 235 15.20 13.22 1.49
CA ARG A 235 15.81 14.33 2.26
C ARG A 235 17.24 14.65 1.81
N ARG A 236 17.50 14.70 0.50
CA ARG A 236 18.84 15.01 -0.05
C ARG A 236 19.24 16.47 0.15
N LEU A 237 18.27 17.36 0.44
CA LEU A 237 18.45 18.76 0.81
C LEU A 237 17.47 19.16 1.95
N PRO A 238 17.82 18.94 3.22
CA PRO A 238 16.91 19.08 4.37
C PRO A 238 16.38 20.51 4.61
N TRP A 239 16.96 21.52 3.96
CA TRP A 239 16.66 22.94 4.16
C TRP A 239 15.69 23.54 3.11
N ILE A 240 15.33 22.80 2.06
CA ILE A 240 14.49 23.34 0.97
C ILE A 240 13.08 22.73 0.95
N PHE A 241 12.90 21.45 1.30
CA PHE A 241 11.59 20.80 1.23
C PHE A 241 11.39 19.84 2.41
N ALA A 242 10.56 20.24 3.37
CA ALA A 242 10.02 19.32 4.37
C ALA A 242 8.94 18.43 3.73
N CYS A 243 8.88 17.14 4.10
CA CYS A 243 7.73 16.29 3.82
C CYS A 243 6.55 16.78 4.66
N ALA A 244 5.80 17.75 4.14
CA ALA A 244 4.74 18.40 4.90
C ALA A 244 3.41 17.61 4.94
N ALA A 245 3.24 16.59 4.09
CA ALA A 245 2.01 15.82 3.99
C ALA A 245 2.19 14.46 3.28
N GLU A 246 1.19 13.59 3.41
CA GLU A 246 1.06 12.36 2.64
C GLU A 246 1.18 12.64 1.13
N PRO A 247 1.90 11.81 0.36
CA PRO A 247 2.04 12.03 -1.07
C PRO A 247 0.67 11.87 -1.75
N PRO A 248 0.18 12.88 -2.48
CA PRO A 248 -1.14 12.80 -3.10
C PRO A 248 -1.19 11.68 -4.15
N GLY A 249 -2.20 10.82 -4.03
CA GLY A 249 -2.43 9.67 -4.91
C GLY A 249 -1.70 8.39 -4.49
N PHE A 250 -1.25 8.29 -3.23
CA PHE A 250 -0.74 7.06 -2.62
C PHE A 250 -1.70 6.59 -1.50
N PRO A 251 -1.75 5.28 -1.14
CA PRO A 251 -1.05 4.17 -1.78
C PRO A 251 -1.45 4.05 -3.25
N VAL A 252 -0.50 3.66 -4.11
CA VAL A 252 -0.83 3.42 -5.51
C VAL A 252 -1.52 2.06 -5.56
N LEU A 253 -2.84 2.08 -5.76
CA LEU A 253 -3.70 0.92 -5.95
C LEU A 253 -3.75 0.52 -7.43
#